data_AF-A0A558R8Y1-F1
#
_entry.id   AF-A0A558R8Y1-F1
#
_cell.length_a   1.000
_cell.length_b   1.000
_cell.length_c   1.000
_cell.angle_alpha   90.00
_cell.angle_beta   90.00
_cell.angle_gamma   90.00
#
_symmetry.space_group_name_H-M   'P 1'
#
loop_
_entity.id
_entity.type
_entity.pdbx_description
1 polymer ?
#
loop_
_entity_poly.entity_id
_entity_poly.type
_entity_poly.pdbx_seq_one_letter_code
_entity_poly.pdbx_strand_id
1 'polypeptide(L)' 'MSNQHPDSPIQRSGAAERDYLLRRAEDHRRLAEDCDEPGARGIHQRLRQLYEARAAFAIMVHPDQSFTQKDQERAS' A
#
# COMPACT_ATOMS: atom_id res chain seq x y z
N MET A 1 17.37 22.27 8.03
CA MET A 1 17.35 21.18 7.03
C MET A 1 15.89 20.85 6.77
N SER A 2 15.37 21.17 5.59
CA SER A 2 13.95 20.96 5.26
C SER A 2 13.74 19.49 4.91
N ASN A 3 13.04 18.76 5.79
CA ASN A 3 12.57 17.40 5.54
C ASN A 3 11.44 17.46 4.51
N GLN A 4 11.78 17.57 3.22
CA GLN A 4 10.83 17.42 2.13
C GLN A 4 10.44 15.94 2.04
N HIS A 5 9.46 15.53 2.84
CA HIS A 5 8.70 14.33 2.53
C HIS A 5 7.88 14.64 1.28
N PRO A 6 8.00 13.87 0.18
CA PRO A 6 6.99 13.90 -0.85
C PRO A 6 5.74 13.24 -0.25
N ASP A 7 4.95 14.02 0.48
CA ASP A 7 3.66 13.67 1.09
C ASP A 7 2.54 13.57 0.03
N SER A 8 2.91 13.50 -1.24
CA SER A 8 1.94 13.26 -2.31
C SER A 8 1.50 11.80 -2.23
N PRO A 9 0.21 11.53 -1.96
CA PRO A 9 -0.28 10.16 -1.92
C PRO A 9 -0.05 9.53 -3.29
N ILE A 10 0.68 8.41 -3.33
CA ILE A 10 0.88 7.64 -4.56
C ILE A 10 -0.49 7.09 -4.96
N GLN A 11 -1.08 7.67 -6.00
CA GLN A 11 -2.32 7.17 -6.58
C GLN A 11 -2.01 5.92 -7.42
N ARG A 12 -2.59 4.79 -7.03
CA ARG A 12 -2.53 3.52 -7.79
C ARG A 12 -3.95 3.10 -8.17
N SER A 13 -4.11 2.47 -9.33
CA SER A 13 -5.37 1.81 -9.70
C SER A 13 -5.68 0.67 -8.72
N GLY A 14 -6.95 0.29 -8.55
CA GLY A 14 -7.36 -0.73 -7.57
C GLY A 14 -6.62 -2.08 -7.74
N ALA A 15 -6.32 -2.48 -8.98
CA ALA A 15 -5.54 -3.68 -9.27
C ALA A 15 -4.05 -3.52 -8.90
N ALA A 16 -3.42 -2.40 -9.29
CA ALA A 16 -2.02 -2.12 -8.95
C ALA A 16 -1.80 -1.94 -7.44
N GLU A 17 -2.76 -1.32 -6.74
CA GLU A 17 -2.75 -1.19 -5.28
C GLU A 17 -2.89 -2.57 -4.63
N ARG A 18 -3.83 -3.41 -5.08
CA ARG A 18 -3.98 -4.79 -4.57
C ARG A 18 -2.68 -5.58 -4.72
N ASP A 19 -2.07 -5.57 -5.89
CA ASP A 19 -0.85 -6.34 -6.16
C ASP A 19 0.34 -5.82 -5.32
N TYR A 20 0.41 -4.50 -5.11
CA TYR A 20 1.37 -3.90 -4.18
C TYR A 20 1.15 -4.39 -2.73
N LEU A 21 -0.09 -4.35 -2.25
CA LEU A 21 -0.44 -4.78 -0.89
C LEU A 21 -0.12 -6.26 -0.68
N LEU A 22 -0.42 -7.12 -1.65
CA LEU A 22 -0.09 -8.55 -1.59
C LEU A 22 1.41 -8.79 -1.57
N ARG A 23 2.20 -8.03 -2.32
CA ARG A 23 3.67 -8.12 -2.27
C ARG A 23 4.21 -7.74 -0.88
N ARG A 24 3.68 -6.67 -0.27
CA ARG A 24 4.05 -6.26 1.09
C ARG A 24 3.65 -7.30 2.15
N ALA A 25 2.50 -7.95 1.98
CA ALA A 25 2.11 -9.05 2.85
C ALA A 25 3.10 -10.22 2.78
N GLU A 26 3.54 -10.59 1.57
CA GLU A 26 4.53 -11.64 1.36
C GLU A 26 5.91 -11.27 1.93
N ASP A 27 6.36 -10.02 1.77
CA ASP A 27 7.59 -9.53 2.39
C ASP A 27 7.54 -9.75 3.92
N HIS A 28 6.43 -9.37 4.55
CA HIS A 28 6.25 -9.53 5.99
C HIS A 28 6.10 -10.98 6.43
N ARG A 29 5.58 -11.87 5.58
CA ARG A 29 5.57 -13.31 5.85
C ARG A 29 7.00 -13.83 5.99
N ARG A 30 7.86 -13.54 5.02
CA ARG A 30 9.27 -13.96 5.01
C ARG A 30 10.04 -13.37 6.19
N LEU A 31 9.86 -12.06 6.45
CA LEU A 31 10.47 -11.42 7.61
C LEU A 31 10.02 -12.04 8.94
N ALA A 32 8.76 -12.48 9.07
CA ALA A 32 8.32 -13.18 10.27
C ALA A 32 8.91 -14.59 10.40
N GLU A 33 9.09 -15.29 9.28
CA GLU A 33 9.71 -16.63 9.23
C GLU A 33 11.19 -16.58 9.63
N ASP A 34 11.90 -15.53 9.19
CA ASP A 34 13.34 -15.34 9.46
C ASP A 34 13.64 -14.59 10.78
N CYS A 35 12.62 -14.16 11.53
CA CYS A 35 12.80 -13.33 12.73
C CYS A 35 12.81 -14.14 14.02
N ASP A 36 13.95 -14.18 14.70
CA ASP A 36 14.11 -14.86 16.00
C ASP A 36 13.47 -14.12 17.18
N GLU A 37 13.34 -12.79 17.08
CA GLU A 37 12.79 -11.98 18.17
C GLU A 37 11.24 -12.07 18.20
N PRO A 38 10.62 -12.61 19.26
CA PRO A 38 9.17 -12.86 19.29
C PRO A 38 8.31 -11.59 19.11
N GLY A 39 8.77 -10.46 19.66
CA GLY A 39 8.07 -9.18 19.55
C GLY A 39 8.03 -8.66 18.11
N ALA A 40 9.19 -8.62 17.45
CA ALA A 40 9.29 -8.20 16.05
C ALA A 40 8.55 -9.17 15.11
N ARG A 41 8.60 -10.49 15.37
CA ARG A 41 7.83 -11.49 14.65
C ARG A 41 6.33 -11.20 14.71
N GLY A 42 5.80 -10.89 15.89
CA GLY A 42 4.39 -10.53 16.07
C GLY A 42 3.99 -9.29 15.27
N ILE A 43 4.87 -8.28 15.20
CA ILE A 43 4.65 -7.08 14.38
C ILE A 43 4.57 -7.44 12.89
N HIS A 44 5.51 -8.24 12.38
CA HIS A 44 5.49 -8.68 10.98
C HIS A 44 4.23 -9.48 10.64
N GLN A 45 3.80 -10.39 11.51
CA GLN A 45 2.55 -11.12 11.35
C GLN A 45 1.34 -10.19 11.30
N ARG A 46 1.30 -9.18 12.17
CA ARG A 46 0.21 -8.20 12.19
C ARG A 46 0.18 -7.35 10.93
N LEU A 47 1.34 -6.88 10.47
CA LEU A 47 1.45 -6.10 9.24
C LEU A 47 1.02 -6.90 8.01
N ARG A 48 1.44 -8.17 7.91
CA ARG A 48 0.96 -9.09 6.88
C ARG A 48 -0.57 -9.14 6.84
N GLN A 49 -1.22 -9.41 7.97
CA GLN A 49 -2.68 -9.47 8.07
C GLN A 49 -3.36 -8.17 7.63
N LEU A 50 -2.81 -7.02 8.01
CA LEU A 50 -3.34 -5.71 7.62
C LEU A 50 -3.24 -5.48 6.12
N TYR A 51 -2.12 -5.85 5.50
CA TYR A 51 -1.94 -5.74 4.06
C TYR A 51 -2.86 -6.69 3.28
N GLU A 52 -3.02 -7.95 3.71
CA GLU A 52 -3.97 -8.91 3.12
C GLU A 52 -5.42 -8.40 3.23
N ALA A 53 -5.82 -7.93 4.42
CA ALA A 53 -7.15 -7.37 4.63
C ALA A 53 -7.40 -6.17 3.73
N ARG A 54 -6.45 -5.24 3.64
CA ARG A 54 -6.58 -4.07 2.76
C ARG A 54 -6.62 -4.45 1.29
N ALA A 55 -5.85 -5.45 0.86
CA ALA A 55 -5.87 -5.95 -0.52
C ALA A 55 -7.26 -6.49 -0.90
N ALA A 56 -7.96 -7.14 0.04
CA ALA A 56 -9.32 -7.62 -0.18
C ALA A 56 -10.32 -6.47 -0.46
N PHE A 57 -10.09 -5.28 0.10
CA PHE A 57 -10.92 -4.09 -0.14
C PHE A 57 -10.48 -3.24 -1.33
N ALA A 58 -9.23 -3.37 -1.80
CA ALA A 58 -8.67 -2.52 -2.85
C ALA A 58 -9.41 -2.61 -4.21
N ILE A 59 -10.03 -3.75 -4.51
CA ILE A 59 -10.86 -3.91 -5.73
C ILE A 59 -12.24 -3.24 -5.57
N MET A 60 -12.78 -3.17 -4.35
CA MET A 60 -14.15 -2.69 -4.11
C MET A 60 -14.28 -1.17 -4.10
N VAL A 61 -13.20 -0.43 -3.82
CA VAL A 61 -13.26 1.03 -3.52
C VAL A 61 -12.83 1.92 -4.68
N HIS A 62 -12.16 1.40 -5.71
CA HIS A 62 -11.74 2.18 -6.88
C HIS A 62 -12.13 1.48 -8.19
N PRO A 63 -13.36 1.68 -8.71
CA PRO A 63 -13.58 1.54 -10.15
C PRO A 63 -12.59 2.47 -10.85
N ASP A 64 -12.06 2.06 -12.00
CA ASP A 64 -11.08 2.79 -12.81
C ASP A 64 -11.40 4.30 -12.89
N GLN A 65 -10.71 5.08 -12.07
CA GLN A 65 -10.75 6.54 -12.09
C GLN A 65 -9.34 6.98 -12.46
N SER A 66 -9.01 6.74 -13.73
CA SER A 66 -7.91 7.38 -14.42
C SER A 66 -8.20 8.89 -14.53
N PHE A 67 -8.11 9.64 -13.43
CA PHE A 67 -8.12 11.10 -13.50
C PHE A 67 -6.74 11.57 -13.95
N THR A 68 -6.60 11.80 -15.25
CA THR A 68 -5.44 12.46 -15.80
C THR A 68 -5.39 13.90 -15.30
N GLN A 69 -4.26 14.27 -14.72
CA GLN A 69 -3.90 15.60 -14.19
C GLN A 69 -4.07 16.79 -15.19
N LYS A 70 -4.53 16.55 -16.42
CA LYS A 70 -4.70 17.56 -17.48
C LYS A 70 -5.97 18.40 -17.36
N ASP A 71 -6.94 18.02 -16.52
CA ASP A 71 -8.20 18.76 -16.41
C ASP A 71 -8.14 19.97 -15.45
N GLN A 72 -7.06 20.11 -14.66
CA GLN A 72 -6.95 21.20 -13.68
C GLN A 72 -6.47 22.54 -14.30
N GLU A 73 -5.85 22.54 -15.48
CA GLU A 73 -5.35 23.77 -16.12
C GLU A 73 -6.39 24.51 -16.99
N ARG A 74 -7.63 23.99 -17.13
CA ARG A 74 -8.67 24.64 -17.96
C ARG A 74 -9.64 25.54 -17.21
N ALA A 75 -9.48 25.69 -15.89
CA ALA A 75 -10.36 26.50 -15.05
C ALA A 75 -9.63 27.65 -14.33
N SER A 76 -8.51 28.14 -14.88
CA SER A 76 -7.86 29.38 -14.45
C SER A 76 -7.83 30.40 -15.58
#